data_AF-A0A2A2FLE0-F1
#
_entry.id   AF-A0A2A2FLE0-F1
#
_cell.length_a   1.000
_cell.length_b   1.000
_cell.length_c   1.000
_cell.angle_alpha   90.00
_cell.angle_beta   90.00
_cell.angle_gamma   90.00
#
_symmetry.space_group_name_H-M   'P 1'
#
loop_
_entity.id
_entity.type
_entity.pdbx_description
1 polymer ?
#
loop_
_entity_poly.entity_id
_entity_poly.type
_entity_poly.pdbx_seq_one_letter_code
_entity_poly.pdbx_strand_id
1 'polypeptide(L)'
;MIRVVLTVLVAVALLAASMPALEDARAATTDERLGTESERVERAIGGLAAGSMSVSDPSLAARTTVTIHAPSGVTAARIDRLALVEPERSENASGAALRYRIAGGHDRTVPIAPGATAATVEVVDGPIELRTRGESRLELRLVDDGGPTVEVSRVG
;
A
#
# COMPACT_ATOMS: atom_id res chain seq x y z
N MET A 1 -27.37 -37.76 -23.57
CA MET A 1 -27.56 -36.65 -22.61
C MET A 1 -26.78 -36.84 -21.31
N ILE A 2 -26.83 -38.02 -20.67
CA ILE A 2 -26.17 -38.28 -19.38
C ILE A 2 -24.65 -38.04 -19.40
N ARG A 3 -23.98 -38.33 -20.52
CA ARG A 3 -22.52 -38.17 -20.67
C ARG A 3 -22.09 -36.69 -20.61
N VAL A 4 -22.88 -35.78 -21.19
CA VAL A 4 -22.62 -34.33 -21.15
C VAL A 4 -22.85 -33.78 -19.74
N VAL A 5 -23.92 -34.23 -19.08
CA VAL A 5 -24.22 -33.84 -17.69
C VAL A 5 -23.08 -34.29 -16.77
N LEU A 6 -22.61 -35.53 -16.91
CA LEU A 6 -21.49 -36.05 -16.13
C LEU A 6 -20.22 -35.21 -16.33
N THR A 7 -19.88 -34.87 -17.57
CA THR A 7 -18.69 -34.04 -17.84
C THR A 7 -18.80 -32.64 -17.25
N VAL A 8 -19.99 -32.03 -17.30
CA VAL A 8 -20.21 -30.71 -16.71
C VAL A 8 -20.12 -30.79 -15.19
N LEU A 9 -20.72 -31.80 -14.56
CA LEU A 9 -20.64 -32.00 -13.11
C LEU A 9 -19.20 -32.22 -12.64
N VAL A 10 -18.42 -33.02 -13.36
CA VAL A 10 -17.00 -33.23 -13.04
C VAL A 10 -16.20 -31.94 -13.20
N ALA A 11 -16.42 -31.18 -14.27
CA ALA A 11 -15.74 -29.90 -14.49
C ALA A 11 -16.07 -28.89 -13.37
N VAL A 12 -17.34 -28.79 -12.98
CA VAL A 12 -17.77 -27.92 -11.87
C VAL A 12 -17.20 -28.39 -10.53
N ALA A 13 -17.16 -29.70 -10.26
CA ALA A 13 -16.57 -30.25 -9.04
C ALA A 13 -15.07 -29.95 -8.95
N LEU A 14 -14.33 -30.13 -10.04
CA LEU A 14 -12.90 -29.79 -10.11
C LEU A 14 -12.67 -28.29 -9.97
N LEU A 15 -13.52 -27.47 -10.58
CA LEU A 15 -13.44 -26.02 -10.46
C LEU A 15 -13.67 -25.58 -9.00
N ALA A 16 -14.71 -26.11 -8.36
CA ALA A 16 -15.02 -25.82 -6.97
C ALA A 16 -13.88 -26.25 -6.03
N ALA A 17 -13.30 -27.44 -6.25
CA ALA A 17 -12.16 -27.92 -5.48
C ALA A 17 -10.89 -27.07 -5.66
N SER A 18 -10.75 -26.39 -6.80
CA SER A 18 -9.57 -25.55 -7.11
C SER A 18 -9.73 -24.10 -6.66
N MET A 19 -10.94 -23.62 -6.36
CA MET A 19 -11.18 -22.21 -5.99
C MET A 19 -10.30 -21.72 -4.83
N PRO A 20 -10.14 -22.47 -3.71
CA PRO A 20 -9.31 -22.01 -2.59
C PRO A 20 -7.85 -21.74 -2.99
N ALA A 21 -7.27 -22.63 -3.79
CA ALA A 21 -5.90 -22.47 -4.28
C ALA A 21 -5.74 -21.24 -5.20
N LEU A 22 -6.78 -20.92 -5.99
CA LEU A 22 -6.79 -19.70 -6.79
C LEU A 22 -6.90 -18.44 -5.92
N GLU A 23 -7.68 -18.49 -4.84
CA GLU A 23 -7.82 -17.37 -3.90
C GLU A 23 -6.50 -17.10 -3.18
N ASP A 24 -5.80 -18.14 -2.72
CA ASP A 24 -4.48 -18.01 -2.09
C ASP A 24 -3.44 -17.41 -3.06
N ALA A 25 -3.41 -17.88 -4.30
CA ALA A 25 -2.48 -17.36 -5.31
C ALA A 25 -2.74 -15.89 -5.64
N ARG A 26 -4.03 -15.48 -5.70
CA ARG A 26 -4.43 -14.08 -5.90
C ARG A 26 -4.03 -13.22 -4.70
N ALA A 27 -4.18 -13.73 -3.48
CA ALA A 27 -3.79 -13.02 -2.27
C ALA A 27 -2.28 -12.79 -2.23
N ALA A 28 -1.48 -13.84 -2.47
CA ALA A 28 -0.02 -13.73 -2.54
C ALA A 28 0.45 -12.73 -3.61
N THR A 29 -0.17 -12.77 -4.80
CA THR A 29 0.13 -11.80 -5.87
C THR A 29 -0.21 -10.36 -5.47
N THR A 30 -1.28 -10.17 -4.68
CA THR A 30 -1.70 -8.85 -4.21
C THR A 30 -0.74 -8.31 -3.16
N ASP A 31 -0.33 -9.16 -2.22
CA ASP A 31 0.67 -8.82 -1.20
C ASP A 31 1.99 -8.41 -1.85
N GLU A 32 2.49 -9.18 -2.83
CA GLU A 32 3.76 -8.89 -3.51
C GLU A 32 3.70 -7.58 -4.33
N ARG A 33 2.56 -7.31 -4.99
CA ARG A 33 2.35 -6.04 -5.69
C ARG A 33 2.28 -4.85 -4.73
N LEU A 34 1.57 -4.97 -3.60
CA LEU A 34 1.52 -3.92 -2.58
C LEU A 34 2.89 -3.68 -1.94
N GLY A 35 3.69 -4.74 -1.73
CA GLY A 35 5.08 -4.62 -1.31
C GLY A 35 5.91 -3.79 -2.29
N THR A 36 5.77 -4.06 -3.59
CA THR A 36 6.47 -3.28 -4.64
C THR A 36 6.05 -1.80 -4.67
N GLU A 37 4.75 -1.51 -4.46
CA GLU A 37 4.27 -0.13 -4.34
C GLU A 37 4.85 0.57 -3.10
N SER A 38 4.97 -0.14 -1.97
CA SER A 38 5.61 0.35 -0.75
C SER A 38 7.07 0.73 -0.99
N GLU A 39 7.85 -0.14 -1.63
CA GLU A 39 9.25 0.14 -2.00
C GLU A 39 9.38 1.33 -2.95
N ARG A 40 8.40 1.56 -3.84
CA ARG A 40 8.38 2.74 -4.70
C ARG A 40 8.20 4.02 -3.89
N VAL A 41 7.29 4.01 -2.90
CA VAL A 41 7.08 5.14 -1.99
C VAL A 41 8.34 5.39 -1.17
N GLU A 42 8.95 4.36 -0.56
CA GLU A 42 10.21 4.49 0.19
C GLU A 42 11.34 5.10 -0.66
N ARG A 43 11.47 4.67 -1.91
CA ARG A 43 12.45 5.22 -2.85
C ARG A 43 12.18 6.68 -3.18
N ALA A 44 10.91 7.07 -3.32
CA ALA A 44 10.53 8.46 -3.55
C ALA A 44 10.82 9.35 -2.32
N ILE A 45 10.56 8.84 -1.11
CA ILE A 45 10.88 9.49 0.16
C ILE A 45 12.39 9.69 0.29
N GLY A 46 13.18 8.64 0.08
CA GLY A 46 14.64 8.71 0.14
C GLY A 46 15.22 9.65 -0.92
N GLY A 47 14.67 9.65 -2.13
CA GLY A 47 15.05 10.58 -3.19
C GLY A 47 14.73 12.05 -2.85
N LEU A 48 13.57 12.31 -2.24
CA LEU A 48 13.17 13.65 -1.79
C LEU A 48 14.11 14.15 -0.68
N ALA A 49 14.35 13.32 0.34
CA ALA A 49 15.17 13.66 1.49
C ALA A 49 16.66 13.83 1.15
N ALA A 50 17.20 13.01 0.25
CA ALA A 50 18.60 13.14 -0.18
C ALA A 50 18.82 14.28 -1.19
N GLY A 51 17.80 14.60 -1.99
CA GLY A 51 17.89 15.58 -3.08
C GLY A 51 17.42 16.99 -2.72
N SER A 52 16.82 17.20 -1.56
CA SER A 52 16.18 18.46 -1.17
C SER A 52 16.61 18.92 0.22
N MET A 53 16.42 20.22 0.50
CA MET A 53 16.60 20.77 1.85
C MET A 53 15.26 20.79 2.58
N SER A 54 15.26 20.35 3.84
CA SER A 54 14.12 20.54 4.74
C SER A 54 14.02 22.01 5.13
N VAL A 55 12.79 22.52 5.22
CA VAL A 55 12.50 23.92 5.58
C VAL A 55 11.37 23.93 6.59
N SER A 56 11.43 24.83 7.57
CA SER A 56 10.41 24.94 8.62
C SER A 56 9.08 25.54 8.15
N ASP A 57 9.06 26.25 7.01
CA ASP A 57 7.82 26.74 6.40
C ASP A 57 7.30 25.71 5.37
N PRO A 58 6.14 25.07 5.63
CA PRO A 58 5.58 24.06 4.74
C PRO A 58 5.24 24.58 3.34
N SER A 59 5.00 25.89 3.16
CA SER A 59 4.69 26.45 1.86
C SER A 59 5.92 26.50 0.92
N LEU A 60 7.11 26.55 1.51
CA LEU A 60 8.41 26.58 0.83
C LEU A 60 9.10 25.21 0.78
N ALA A 61 8.55 24.22 1.48
CA ALA A 61 9.06 22.87 1.52
C ALA A 61 9.10 22.20 0.14
N ALA A 62 10.10 21.34 -0.06
CA ALA A 62 10.19 20.51 -1.24
C ALA A 62 9.02 19.52 -1.27
N ARG A 63 8.38 19.39 -2.44
CA ARG A 63 7.19 18.56 -2.62
C ARG A 63 7.34 17.64 -3.81
N THR A 64 6.80 16.43 -3.69
CA THR A 64 6.66 15.50 -4.82
C THR A 64 5.34 14.76 -4.73
N THR A 65 4.79 14.36 -5.87
CA THR A 65 3.56 13.56 -5.92
C THR A 65 3.90 12.12 -6.28
N VAL A 66 3.39 11.18 -5.50
CA VAL A 66 3.51 9.74 -5.75
C VAL A 66 2.12 9.14 -5.93
N THR A 67 1.98 8.27 -6.93
CA THR A 67 0.74 7.52 -7.15
C THR A 67 0.88 6.11 -6.62
N ILE A 68 0.01 5.71 -5.71
CA ILE A 68 -0.16 4.33 -5.26
C ILE A 68 -1.25 3.67 -6.09
N HIS A 69 -0.94 2.50 -6.64
CA HIS A 69 -1.88 1.73 -7.44
C HIS A 69 -2.40 0.54 -6.64
N ALA A 70 -3.71 0.53 -6.36
CA ALA A 70 -4.34 -0.63 -5.75
C ALA A 70 -4.47 -1.76 -6.77
N PRO A 71 -3.88 -2.95 -6.53
CA PRO A 71 -3.98 -4.08 -7.45
C PRO A 71 -5.43 -4.42 -7.78
N SER A 72 -5.70 -4.63 -9.07
CA SER A 72 -7.04 -4.98 -9.55
C SER A 72 -6.96 -5.93 -10.75
N GLY A 73 -8.09 -6.54 -11.09
CA GLY A 73 -8.22 -7.51 -12.19
C GLY A 73 -8.43 -8.95 -11.73
N VAL A 74 -8.45 -9.88 -12.69
CA VAL A 74 -8.80 -11.30 -12.47
C VAL A 74 -7.73 -12.09 -11.72
N THR A 75 -6.51 -11.55 -11.63
CA THR A 75 -5.36 -12.14 -10.94
C THR A 75 -5.08 -11.50 -9.58
N ALA A 76 -5.75 -10.39 -9.25
CA ALA A 76 -5.64 -9.74 -7.95
C ALA A 76 -6.76 -10.21 -7.04
N ALA A 77 -6.46 -10.33 -5.75
CA ALA A 77 -7.48 -10.53 -4.74
C ALA A 77 -8.26 -9.22 -4.53
N ARG A 78 -9.52 -9.34 -4.12
CA ARG A 78 -10.33 -8.17 -3.81
C ARG A 78 -9.80 -7.55 -2.52
N ILE A 79 -9.53 -6.25 -2.55
CA ILE A 79 -9.15 -5.48 -1.36
C ILE A 79 -10.43 -4.85 -0.79
N ASP A 80 -10.71 -5.13 0.48
CA ASP A 80 -11.86 -4.57 1.21
C ASP A 80 -11.49 -3.25 1.90
N ARG A 81 -10.23 -3.10 2.33
CA ARG A 81 -9.72 -1.89 2.95
C ARG A 81 -8.27 -1.63 2.57
N LEU A 82 -7.93 -0.38 2.31
CA LEU A 82 -6.57 0.07 2.05
C LEU A 82 -6.41 1.47 2.67
N ALA A 83 -5.45 1.64 3.57
CA ALA A 83 -5.20 2.90 4.23
C ALA A 83 -3.70 3.08 4.51
N LEU A 84 -3.24 4.32 4.45
CA LEU A 84 -1.96 4.72 5.02
C LEU A 84 -2.19 5.13 6.47
N VAL A 85 -1.49 4.49 7.40
CA VAL A 85 -1.63 4.72 8.83
C VAL A 85 -0.27 4.99 9.44
N GLU A 86 -0.23 5.63 10.59
CA GLU A 86 0.96 5.59 11.44
C GLU A 86 1.11 4.17 12.01
N PRO A 87 2.32 3.60 12.05
CA PRO A 87 2.56 2.32 12.69
C PRO A 87 2.21 2.45 14.18
N GLU A 88 1.56 1.41 14.73
CA GLU A 88 1.33 1.36 16.17
C GLU A 88 2.67 1.48 16.89
N ARG A 89 2.80 2.51 17.76
CA ARG A 89 4.03 2.97 18.42
C ARG A 89 4.89 1.79 18.88
N SER A 90 5.82 1.41 18.03
CA SER A 90 6.97 0.59 18.38
C SER A 90 8.12 1.57 18.46
N GLU A 91 8.91 1.53 19.53
CA GLU A 91 9.88 2.58 19.95
C GLU A 91 10.99 2.87 18.92
N ASN A 92 11.01 2.15 17.79
CA ASN A 92 11.94 2.30 16.66
C ASN A 92 11.23 2.47 15.30
N ALA A 93 9.90 2.59 15.26
CA ALA A 93 9.11 2.72 14.04
C ALA A 93 8.61 4.17 13.87
N SER A 94 9.53 5.10 13.69
CA SER A 94 9.19 6.41 13.10
C SER A 94 8.94 6.19 11.61
N GLY A 95 7.69 6.26 11.16
CA GLY A 95 7.36 5.98 9.77
C GLY A 95 5.87 6.03 9.46
N ALA A 96 5.52 5.76 8.20
CA ALA A 96 4.15 5.44 7.80
C ALA A 96 4.04 3.93 7.59
N ALA A 97 2.82 3.40 7.54
CA ALA A 97 2.57 1.99 7.23
C ALA A 97 1.35 1.86 6.33
N LEU A 98 1.46 0.99 5.33
CA LEU A 98 0.35 0.63 4.46
C LEU A 98 -0.43 -0.51 5.11
N ARG A 99 -1.64 -0.20 5.58
CA ARG A 99 -2.57 -1.19 6.15
C ARG A 99 -3.59 -1.58 5.09
N TYR A 100 -3.78 -2.88 4.90
CA TYR A 100 -4.76 -3.41 3.95
C TYR A 100 -5.45 -4.67 4.45
N ARG A 101 -6.66 -4.91 3.93
CA ARG A 101 -7.43 -6.12 4.14
C ARG A 101 -7.86 -6.69 2.80
N ILE A 102 -7.47 -7.93 2.55
CA ILE A 102 -7.98 -8.72 1.44
C ILE A 102 -9.31 -9.36 1.85
N ALA A 103 -10.25 -9.47 0.92
CA ALA A 103 -11.58 -10.04 1.14
C ALA A 103 -11.48 -11.46 1.72
N GLY A 104 -12.17 -11.69 2.85
CA GLY A 104 -12.12 -12.95 3.59
C GLY A 104 -10.82 -13.18 4.39
N GLY A 105 -9.88 -12.23 4.35
CA GLY A 105 -8.59 -12.29 5.03
C GLY A 105 -8.51 -11.43 6.30
N HIS A 106 -7.33 -11.43 6.90
CA HIS A 106 -6.99 -10.66 8.10
C HIS A 106 -6.39 -9.31 7.69
N ASP A 107 -6.40 -8.33 8.62
CA ASP A 107 -5.66 -7.09 8.44
C ASP A 107 -4.16 -7.39 8.33
N ARG A 108 -3.51 -6.81 7.32
CA ARG A 108 -2.07 -6.84 7.09
C ARG A 108 -1.53 -5.42 7.09
N THR A 109 -0.30 -5.28 7.57
CA THR A 109 0.39 -4.00 7.64
C THR A 109 1.78 -4.17 7.06
N VAL A 110 2.14 -3.30 6.12
CA VAL A 110 3.49 -3.22 5.54
C VAL A 110 4.09 -1.89 5.96
N PRO A 111 5.18 -1.88 6.73
CA PRO A 111 5.84 -0.63 7.12
C PRO A 111 6.44 0.05 5.90
N ILE A 112 6.41 1.39 5.90
CA ILE A 112 7.12 2.27 4.98
C ILE A 112 8.19 2.95 5.82
N ALA A 113 9.38 2.36 5.81
CA ALA A 113 10.51 2.83 6.58
C ALA A 113 11.72 2.94 5.65
N PRO A 114 12.06 4.14 5.15
CA PRO A 114 13.25 4.32 4.32
C PRO A 114 14.49 4.09 5.20
N GLY A 115 14.92 2.83 5.35
CA GLY A 115 15.95 2.41 6.31
C GLY A 115 17.34 3.04 6.13
N ALA A 116 17.55 3.84 5.09
CA ALA A 116 18.79 4.57 4.81
C ALA A 116 18.65 6.10 4.95
N THR A 117 17.47 6.63 5.26
CA THR A 117 17.21 8.07 5.30
C THR A 117 17.03 8.54 6.74
N ALA A 118 17.72 9.61 7.13
CA ALA A 118 17.58 10.21 8.46
C ALA A 118 16.25 10.98 8.66
N ALA A 119 15.31 10.86 7.70
CA ALA A 119 14.07 11.60 7.71
C ALA A 119 12.94 10.76 8.30
N THR A 120 12.18 11.35 9.21
CA THR A 120 10.96 10.76 9.76
C THR A 120 9.84 10.83 8.73
N VAL A 121 8.90 9.88 8.71
CA VAL A 121 7.71 9.94 7.83
C VAL A 121 6.49 10.06 8.71
N GLU A 122 5.63 11.03 8.42
CA GLU A 122 4.42 11.34 9.19
C GLU A 122 3.19 11.40 8.27
N VAL A 123 2.04 10.92 8.75
CA VAL A 123 0.78 10.94 8.00
C VAL A 123 -0.07 12.10 8.50
N VAL A 124 -0.18 13.15 7.67
CA VAL A 124 -0.91 14.38 8.03
C VAL A 124 -2.41 14.11 8.05
N ASP A 125 -3.11 14.71 9.02
CA ASP A 125 -4.57 14.61 9.23
C ASP A 125 -5.08 13.21 9.63
N GLY A 126 -4.18 12.30 10.04
CA GLY A 126 -4.51 10.96 10.50
C GLY A 126 -4.63 9.92 9.37
N PRO A 127 -5.27 8.76 9.61
CA PRO A 127 -5.32 7.67 8.64
C PRO A 127 -5.85 8.10 7.26
N ILE A 128 -5.02 7.98 6.23
CA ILE A 128 -5.40 8.28 4.85
C ILE A 128 -6.03 7.04 4.23
N GLU A 129 -7.36 7.05 4.09
CA GLU A 129 -8.07 6.00 3.34
C GLU A 129 -7.74 6.12 1.84
N LEU A 130 -7.15 5.04 1.31
CA LEU A 130 -6.79 4.91 -0.09
C LEU A 130 -7.89 4.17 -0.85
N ARG A 131 -7.94 4.39 -2.16
CA ARG A 131 -8.90 3.66 -3.00
C ARG A 131 -8.51 2.19 -3.04
N THR A 132 -9.47 1.30 -2.80
CA THR A 132 -9.27 -0.16 -2.90
C THR A 132 -9.17 -0.67 -4.34
N ARG A 133 -9.39 0.21 -5.34
CA ARG A 133 -9.19 -0.04 -6.76
C ARG A 133 -8.71 1.23 -7.46
N GLY A 134 -7.78 1.06 -8.40
CA GLY A 134 -7.25 2.15 -9.20
C GLY A 134 -6.19 2.95 -8.46
N GLU A 135 -6.08 4.23 -8.80
CA GLU A 135 -5.00 5.11 -8.35
C GLU A 135 -5.41 5.97 -7.16
N SER A 136 -4.49 6.10 -6.19
CA SER A 136 -4.54 7.12 -5.13
C SER A 136 -3.29 7.97 -5.22
N ARG A 137 -3.43 9.29 -5.29
CA ARG A 137 -2.27 10.20 -5.32
C ARG A 137 -1.99 10.73 -3.93
N LEU A 138 -0.72 10.71 -3.58
CA LEU A 138 -0.18 11.23 -2.34
C LEU A 138 0.80 12.35 -2.66
N GLU A 139 0.73 13.43 -1.91
CA GLU A 139 1.78 14.45 -1.87
C GLU A 139 2.70 14.13 -0.70
N LEU A 140 4.00 14.11 -0.99
CA LEU A 140 5.07 14.02 -0.02
C LEU A 140 5.71 15.40 0.09
N ARG A 141 5.84 15.91 1.31
CA ARG A 141 6.43 17.21 1.59
C ARG A 141 7.52 17.08 2.64
N LEU A 142 8.71 17.62 2.37
CA LEU A 142 9.83 17.59 3.30
C LEU A 142 9.89 18.87 4.13
N VAL A 143 9.47 18.78 5.38
CA VAL A 143 9.49 19.86 6.38
C VAL A 143 10.60 19.65 7.41
N ASP A 144 10.96 20.70 8.12
CA ASP A 144 11.88 20.63 9.26
C ASP A 144 11.13 20.98 10.56
N ASP A 145 10.72 19.96 11.31
CA ASP A 145 10.04 20.09 12.62
C ASP A 145 10.83 19.41 13.72
N GLY A 146 11.99 19.98 14.04
CA GLY A 146 12.98 19.34 14.93
C GLY A 146 13.86 18.28 14.24
N GLY A 147 13.75 18.17 12.92
CA GLY A 147 14.52 17.30 12.04
C GLY A 147 13.82 17.14 10.68
N PRO A 148 14.48 16.55 9.67
CA PRO A 148 13.87 16.31 8.37
C PRO A 148 12.69 15.34 8.54
N THR A 149 11.48 15.82 8.22
CA THR A 149 10.24 15.04 8.31
C THR A 149 9.52 15.10 6.96
N VAL A 150 9.13 13.93 6.44
CA VAL A 150 8.33 13.80 5.23
C VAL A 150 6.88 13.62 5.63
N GLU A 151 6.13 14.71 5.51
CA GLU A 151 4.68 14.75 5.64
C GLU A 151 4.04 14.09 4.40
N VAL A 152 3.15 13.13 4.65
CA VAL A 152 2.35 12.48 3.61
C VAL A 152 0.91 12.94 3.72
N SER A 153 0.36 13.45 2.62
CA SER A 153 -1.04 13.87 2.52
C SER A 153 -1.67 13.34 1.24
N ARG A 154 -3.00 13.21 1.21
CA ARG A 154 -3.71 12.75 0.01
C ARG A 154 -4.06 13.92 -0.90
N VAL A 155 -3.90 13.72 -2.19
CA VAL A 155 -4.33 14.67 -3.23
C VAL A 155 -5.40 14.02 -4.11
N GLY A 156 -6.66 14.44 -3.95
CA GLY A 156 -7.79 13.97 -4.78
C GLY A 156 -8.61 12.83 -4.20
#